data_AF-A0AA47M0U1-F1
#
_entry.id   AF-A0AA47M0U1-F1
#
_cell.length_a   1.000
_cell.length_b   1.000
_cell.length_c   1.000
_cell.angle_alpha   90.00
_cell.angle_beta   90.00
_cell.angle_gamma   90.00
#
_symmetry.space_group_name_H-M   'P 1'
#
loop_
_entity.id
_entity.type
_entity.pdbx_description
1 polymer ?
#
loop_
_entity_poly.entity_id
_entity_poly.type
_entity_poly.pdbx_seq_one_letter_code
_entity_poly.pdbx_strand_id
1 'polypeptide(L)'
;MSCVHKNVAKWHLFHTEANLFRRVRTVKDPESSHRPIEEDEDEDEENAQYPPEGNILRQMLTYIFEHKKIPTVLPPDKLRPDKYPEQLFPSELFCMECPAGTPLSEAVLITSKAKILTVTNVIEGISTYRRNCHRCGMIYRYQEWTDGVHNFDDHILISHHLSLYLRNSLQTHQAVGSAIEVLQETSGKQFPSKQRMLQAYLSFEALTEHTYNYSCVSCDHHPSTVIMDLHKKGVFNMPVSSIEDPPPEFQGRVSATTFWDMVSLEMLSRGLVPSNRSNPFVVPPSFHNWAPWVGPHTRASDDILNTEYCKVMPAHPPTGGEFNITEDRLIDELLKLKTSGIDHRGSRMDLVLRLQKEMKSRATYDKVFSKIWGASGGWAVVTCPCGIIYGVKFNLRAESPRDFTDILMSMAHLPNVCLYDFARGLASHANGRQPLTFSPNEGRLLPSTEENVKGALEGRARVSLPWLLTKKAVPDKDGHPVTGSSEHYALYDRFHESNTKDPRDSLRKVELVPELRGWVNSQCAEQLFSGMRKKQPLPQHDVSLDPCLFNEEYTSHI
;
A
#
# COMPACT_ATOMS: atom_id res chain seq x y z
N MET A 1 -27.52 7.88 -13.38
CA MET A 1 -27.96 7.59 -11.99
C MET A 1 -29.43 7.15 -12.01
N SER A 2 -29.75 5.88 -11.75
CA SER A 2 -31.14 5.42 -11.66
C SER A 2 -31.64 5.52 -10.22
N CYS A 3 -32.72 6.28 -9.98
CA CYS A 3 -33.24 6.45 -8.63
C CYS A 3 -33.81 5.12 -8.07
N VAL A 4 -33.83 5.00 -6.75
CA VAL A 4 -34.25 3.79 -6.00
C VAL A 4 -35.63 3.28 -6.45
N HIS A 5 -36.55 4.19 -6.79
CA HIS A 5 -37.88 3.84 -7.30
C HIS A 5 -37.83 2.97 -8.56
N LYS A 6 -36.83 3.16 -9.44
CA LYS A 6 -36.66 2.35 -10.65
C LYS A 6 -36.22 0.92 -10.33
N ASN A 7 -35.42 0.72 -9.29
CA ASN A 7 -34.96 -0.60 -8.87
C ASN A 7 -36.06 -1.35 -8.10
N VAL A 8 -36.81 -0.65 -7.24
CA VAL A 8 -37.97 -1.21 -6.54
C VAL A 8 -39.09 -1.59 -7.51
N ALA A 9 -39.36 -0.75 -8.53
CA ALA A 9 -40.34 -1.07 -9.57
C ALA A 9 -39.92 -2.30 -10.41
N LYS A 10 -38.63 -2.43 -10.75
CA LYS A 10 -38.11 -3.61 -11.47
C LYS A 10 -38.20 -4.89 -10.64
N TRP A 11 -37.88 -4.82 -9.35
CA TRP A 11 -38.01 -5.96 -8.44
C TRP A 11 -39.47 -6.37 -8.26
N HIS A 12 -40.37 -5.40 -8.08
CA HIS A 12 -41.80 -5.66 -8.00
C HIS A 12 -42.34 -6.30 -9.30
N LEU A 13 -42.00 -5.74 -10.46
CA LEU A 13 -42.39 -6.29 -11.76
C LEU A 13 -41.85 -7.70 -11.99
N PHE A 14 -40.63 -8.00 -11.53
CA PHE A 14 -40.07 -9.34 -11.62
C PHE A 14 -40.85 -10.36 -10.77
N HIS A 15 -41.39 -9.94 -9.62
CA HIS A 15 -42.20 -10.80 -8.77
C HIS A 15 -43.66 -10.92 -9.21
N THR A 16 -44.29 -9.85 -9.69
CA THR A 16 -45.71 -9.86 -10.04
C THR A 16 -45.98 -10.23 -11.50
N GLU A 17 -45.04 -9.94 -12.40
CA GLU A 17 -45.20 -10.11 -13.86
C GLU A 17 -43.96 -10.80 -14.46
N ALA A 18 -43.52 -11.90 -13.84
CA ALA A 18 -42.33 -12.65 -14.24
C ALA A 18 -42.31 -13.05 -15.73
N ASN A 19 -43.49 -13.15 -16.36
CA ASN A 19 -43.68 -13.46 -17.77
C ASN A 19 -43.12 -12.38 -18.72
N LEU A 20 -43.07 -11.10 -18.28
CA LEU A 20 -42.46 -10.01 -19.04
C LEU A 20 -40.93 -10.14 -19.17
N PHE A 21 -40.31 -10.99 -18.34
CA PHE A 21 -38.86 -11.22 -18.31
C PHE A 21 -38.44 -12.57 -18.90
N ARG A 22 -39.39 -13.34 -19.46
CA ARG A 22 -39.06 -14.55 -20.23
C ARG A 22 -38.56 -14.13 -21.61
N ARG A 23 -37.31 -14.51 -21.93
CA ARG A 23 -36.77 -14.38 -23.29
C ARG A 23 -37.61 -15.22 -24.24
N VAL A 24 -38.43 -14.57 -25.05
CA VAL A 24 -39.11 -15.20 -26.19
C VAL A 24 -38.03 -15.61 -27.19
N ARG A 25 -37.94 -16.91 -27.50
CA ARG A 25 -37.22 -17.39 -28.68
C ARG A 25 -38.04 -16.96 -29.89
N THR A 26 -37.62 -15.92 -30.59
CA THR A 26 -38.26 -15.51 -31.84
C THR A 26 -37.34 -15.72 -33.03
N VAL A 27 -37.99 -16.21 -34.07
CA VAL A 27 -37.53 -16.71 -35.36
C VAL A 27 -36.87 -15.60 -36.20
N LYS A 28 -35.96 -16.03 -37.09
CA LYS A 28 -35.28 -15.24 -38.14
C LYS A 28 -36.23 -14.30 -38.89
N ASP A 29 -35.92 -13.01 -38.96
CA ASP A 29 -35.38 -12.25 -40.13
C ASP A 29 -35.58 -10.71 -39.92
N PRO A 30 -35.17 -9.79 -40.82
CA PRO A 30 -33.90 -9.05 -40.77
C PRO A 30 -34.06 -7.53 -40.49
N GLU A 31 -32.91 -6.87 -40.33
CA GLU A 31 -32.64 -5.42 -40.37
C GLU A 31 -32.60 -4.59 -39.06
N SER A 32 -31.41 -3.98 -38.89
CA SER A 32 -31.02 -2.90 -37.99
C SER A 32 -30.82 -3.21 -36.51
N SER A 33 -29.67 -3.81 -36.20
CA SER A 33 -28.94 -3.43 -34.98
C SER A 33 -27.44 -3.43 -35.25
N HIS A 34 -26.83 -2.25 -35.24
CA HIS A 34 -25.39 -2.12 -35.05
C HIS A 34 -24.99 -2.80 -33.73
N ARG A 35 -24.37 -3.97 -33.83
CA ARG A 35 -23.40 -4.49 -32.88
C ARG A 35 -22.03 -4.41 -33.57
N PRO A 36 -20.93 -4.12 -32.86
CA PRO A 36 -19.63 -4.54 -33.34
C PRO A 36 -19.64 -6.07 -33.35
N ILE A 37 -19.37 -6.60 -34.52
CA ILE A 37 -19.39 -7.99 -34.89
C ILE A 37 -18.19 -8.69 -34.24
N GLU A 38 -18.45 -9.72 -33.43
CA GLU A 38 -17.51 -10.84 -33.27
C GLU A 38 -17.73 -11.70 -34.52
N GLU A 39 -16.71 -11.73 -35.38
CA GLU A 39 -16.69 -12.54 -36.60
C GLU A 39 -15.84 -13.79 -36.30
N ASP A 40 -16.57 -14.90 -36.22
CA ASP A 40 -16.25 -16.27 -36.60
C ASP A 40 -14.80 -16.79 -36.34
N GLU A 41 -14.68 -17.60 -35.29
CA GLU A 41 -13.63 -18.61 -35.15
C GLU A 41 -14.28 -19.99 -35.36
N ASP A 42 -14.13 -20.53 -36.56
CA ASP A 42 -14.02 -21.98 -36.77
C ASP A 42 -12.55 -22.28 -37.10
N GLU A 43 -12.05 -23.43 -36.62
CA GLU A 43 -10.70 -24.02 -36.71
C GLU A 43 -9.77 -23.82 -35.48
N ASP A 44 -10.06 -24.53 -34.38
CA ASP A 44 -9.33 -25.77 -34.03
C ASP A 44 -9.82 -26.34 -32.68
N GLU A 45 -10.40 -27.54 -32.72
CA GLU A 45 -10.83 -28.36 -31.59
C GLU A 45 -9.64 -28.94 -30.78
N GLU A 46 -8.72 -28.09 -30.32
CA GLU A 46 -7.66 -28.50 -29.37
C GLU A 46 -7.21 -27.38 -28.41
N ASN A 47 -7.96 -26.28 -28.31
CA ASN A 47 -7.62 -25.20 -27.38
C ASN A 47 -8.07 -25.55 -25.96
N ALA A 48 -7.22 -26.30 -25.24
CA ALA A 48 -7.33 -26.45 -23.79
C ALA A 48 -7.55 -25.08 -23.14
N GLN A 49 -8.63 -24.93 -22.37
CA GLN A 49 -9.08 -23.72 -21.65
C GLN A 49 -7.89 -22.83 -21.25
N TYR A 50 -7.70 -21.72 -21.98
CA TYR A 50 -6.62 -20.74 -21.78
C TYR A 50 -7.23 -19.33 -21.59
N PRO A 51 -6.74 -18.50 -20.65
CA PRO A 51 -5.72 -18.79 -19.63
C PRO A 51 -6.10 -20.00 -18.74
N PRO A 52 -5.11 -20.75 -18.20
CA PRO A 52 -5.41 -21.87 -17.31
C PRO A 52 -6.12 -21.38 -16.05
N GLU A 53 -6.82 -22.29 -15.38
CA GLU A 53 -7.46 -22.04 -14.09
C GLU A 53 -6.85 -22.91 -12.97
N GLY A 54 -7.21 -22.62 -11.73
CA GLY A 54 -6.85 -23.45 -10.56
C GLY A 54 -5.34 -23.56 -10.33
N ASN A 55 -4.86 -24.79 -10.11
CA ASN A 55 -3.47 -25.05 -9.73
C ASN A 55 -2.48 -24.75 -10.87
N ILE A 56 -2.88 -24.96 -12.14
CA ILE A 56 -1.99 -24.69 -13.28
C ILE A 56 -1.72 -23.19 -13.40
N LEU A 57 -2.74 -22.35 -13.20
CA LEU A 57 -2.57 -20.89 -13.15
C LEU A 57 -1.61 -20.46 -12.03
N ARG A 58 -1.74 -21.07 -10.85
CA ARG A 58 -0.83 -20.80 -9.72
C ARG A 58 0.62 -21.15 -10.08
N GLN A 59 0.84 -22.35 -10.61
CA GLN A 59 2.18 -22.80 -11.00
C GLN A 59 2.78 -21.88 -12.07
N MET A 60 2.02 -21.54 -13.12
CA MET A 60 2.47 -20.64 -14.18
C MET A 60 2.89 -19.27 -13.65
N LEU A 61 2.08 -18.66 -12.78
CA LEU A 61 2.38 -17.35 -12.21
C LEU A 61 3.54 -17.37 -11.22
N THR A 62 3.65 -18.41 -10.38
CA THR A 62 4.81 -18.61 -9.50
C THR A 62 6.09 -18.75 -10.32
N TYR A 63 6.08 -19.56 -11.39
CA TYR A 63 7.22 -19.69 -12.29
C TYR A 63 7.63 -18.35 -12.90
N ILE A 64 6.67 -17.58 -13.44
CA ILE A 64 6.92 -16.25 -13.99
C ILE A 64 7.53 -15.33 -12.93
N PHE A 65 6.97 -15.30 -11.73
CA PHE A 65 7.45 -14.44 -10.65
C PHE A 65 8.88 -14.77 -10.23
N GLU A 66 9.25 -16.05 -10.20
CA GLU A 66 10.58 -16.53 -9.76
C GLU A 66 11.65 -16.46 -10.86
N HIS A 67 11.28 -16.69 -12.12
CA HIS A 67 12.25 -16.93 -13.21
C HIS A 67 12.23 -15.87 -14.31
N LYS A 68 11.22 -15.00 -14.37
CA LYS A 68 11.04 -13.98 -15.43
C LYS A 68 11.18 -12.55 -14.91
N LYS A 69 12.05 -12.35 -13.92
CA LYS A 69 12.35 -11.02 -13.37
C LYS A 69 12.91 -10.09 -14.44
N ILE A 70 12.53 -8.82 -14.34
CA ILE A 70 12.99 -7.74 -15.20
C ILE A 70 14.05 -6.93 -14.44
N PRO A 71 15.27 -6.75 -14.97
CA PRO A 71 16.28 -5.94 -14.31
C PRO A 71 15.80 -4.50 -14.07
N THR A 72 16.15 -3.93 -12.91
CA THR A 72 15.86 -2.52 -12.57
C THR A 72 16.50 -1.55 -13.55
N VAL A 73 17.75 -1.81 -13.93
CA VAL A 73 18.50 -1.05 -14.92
C VAL A 73 18.42 -1.77 -16.27
N LEU A 74 17.61 -1.23 -17.16
CA LEU A 74 17.42 -1.78 -18.50
C LEU A 74 18.45 -1.21 -19.49
N PRO A 75 19.07 -2.05 -20.35
CA PRO A 75 19.99 -1.57 -21.38
C PRO A 75 19.31 -0.62 -22.38
N PRO A 76 20.00 0.43 -22.87
CA PRO A 76 19.40 1.41 -23.79
C PRO A 76 18.82 0.82 -25.08
N ASP A 77 19.47 -0.20 -25.64
CA ASP A 77 19.04 -0.93 -26.84
C ASP A 77 17.74 -1.72 -26.61
N LYS A 78 17.45 -2.09 -25.36
CA LYS A 78 16.21 -2.78 -24.97
C LYS A 78 15.08 -1.83 -24.62
N LEU A 79 15.40 -0.60 -24.22
CA LEU A 79 14.40 0.44 -23.98
C LEU A 79 13.79 0.94 -25.29
N ARG A 80 14.62 1.11 -26.32
CA ARG A 80 14.20 1.62 -27.63
C ARG A 80 14.71 0.70 -28.73
N PRO A 81 14.14 -0.51 -28.86
CA PRO A 81 14.52 -1.39 -29.95
C PRO A 81 14.12 -0.78 -31.30
N ASP A 82 14.94 -1.00 -32.33
CA ASP A 82 14.67 -0.52 -33.69
C ASP A 82 13.37 -1.13 -34.25
N LYS A 83 13.12 -2.40 -33.91
CA LYS A 83 11.90 -3.12 -34.30
C LYS A 83 11.54 -4.13 -33.21
N TYR A 84 10.24 -4.22 -32.91
CA TYR A 84 9.71 -5.28 -32.05
C TYR A 84 9.45 -6.56 -32.86
N PRO A 85 9.66 -7.76 -32.29
CA PRO A 85 9.31 -9.01 -32.97
C PRO A 85 7.81 -9.11 -33.20
N GLU A 86 7.42 -9.63 -34.37
CA GLU A 86 6.01 -9.86 -34.73
C GLU A 86 5.46 -11.16 -34.14
N GLN A 87 6.34 -12.09 -33.78
CA GLN A 87 5.99 -13.39 -33.16
C GLN A 87 6.80 -13.57 -31.89
N LEU A 88 6.11 -13.83 -30.78
CA LEU A 88 6.66 -13.84 -29.43
C LEU A 88 6.47 -15.21 -28.78
N PHE A 89 7.57 -15.94 -28.59
CA PHE A 89 7.59 -17.32 -28.12
C PHE A 89 8.21 -17.44 -26.72
N PRO A 90 7.67 -18.30 -25.83
CA PRO A 90 8.36 -18.64 -24.59
C PRO A 90 9.73 -19.26 -24.90
N SER A 91 10.75 -18.87 -24.14
CA SER A 91 12.12 -19.38 -24.32
C SER A 91 12.30 -20.83 -23.85
N GLU A 92 11.41 -21.33 -23.00
CA GLU A 92 11.49 -22.69 -22.48
C GLU A 92 11.27 -23.74 -23.58
N LEU A 93 12.17 -24.73 -23.63
CA LEU A 93 12.03 -25.92 -24.47
C LEU A 93 11.74 -27.18 -23.66
N PHE A 94 12.03 -27.14 -22.36
CA PHE A 94 11.84 -28.25 -21.43
C PHE A 94 11.09 -27.76 -20.19
N CYS A 95 10.26 -28.64 -19.62
CA CYS A 95 9.52 -28.36 -18.40
C CYS A 95 10.47 -28.25 -17.20
N MET A 96 10.37 -27.13 -16.49
CA MET A 96 11.16 -26.82 -15.30
C MET A 96 10.61 -27.47 -14.02
N GLU A 97 9.35 -27.92 -14.03
CA GLU A 97 8.70 -28.59 -12.89
C GLU A 97 8.88 -30.12 -12.90
N CYS A 98 9.11 -30.71 -14.06
CA CYS A 98 9.22 -32.16 -14.20
C CYS A 98 10.67 -32.65 -14.02
N PRO A 99 10.90 -33.74 -13.26
CA PRO A 99 12.22 -34.35 -13.20
C PRO A 99 12.63 -34.85 -14.60
N ALA A 100 13.91 -34.65 -14.93
CA ALA A 100 14.58 -35.11 -16.16
C ALA A 100 14.30 -34.33 -17.47
N GLY A 101 13.99 -33.03 -17.42
CA GLY A 101 13.96 -32.19 -18.61
C GLY A 101 12.94 -32.67 -19.65
N THR A 102 11.68 -32.81 -19.22
CA THR A 102 10.59 -33.26 -20.12
C THR A 102 10.39 -32.25 -21.25
N PRO A 103 10.51 -32.65 -22.53
CA PRO A 103 10.29 -31.73 -23.65
C PRO A 103 8.88 -31.14 -23.62
N LEU A 104 8.77 -29.84 -23.89
CA LEU A 104 7.49 -29.16 -24.05
C LEU A 104 6.90 -29.44 -25.43
N SER A 105 5.60 -29.17 -25.58
CA SER A 105 4.94 -29.17 -26.88
C SER A 105 5.61 -28.20 -27.87
N GLU A 106 5.26 -28.36 -29.15
CA GLU A 106 5.42 -27.27 -30.10
C GLU A 106 4.69 -26.01 -29.63
N ALA A 107 5.13 -24.85 -30.14
CA ALA A 107 4.53 -23.58 -29.80
C ALA A 107 3.08 -23.51 -30.31
N VAL A 108 2.15 -23.27 -29.40
CA VAL A 108 0.71 -23.11 -29.67
C VAL A 108 0.39 -21.63 -29.69
N LEU A 109 -0.26 -21.16 -30.75
CA LEU A 109 -0.71 -19.76 -30.88
C LEU A 109 -1.76 -19.46 -29.80
N ILE A 110 -1.58 -18.35 -29.09
CA ILE A 110 -2.60 -17.81 -28.17
C ILE A 110 -3.48 -16.82 -28.93
N THR A 111 -2.86 -15.83 -29.57
CA THR A 111 -3.53 -14.81 -30.37
C THR A 111 -2.56 -14.21 -31.38
N SER A 112 -3.07 -13.82 -32.55
CA SER A 112 -2.35 -13.02 -33.57
C SER A 112 -2.74 -11.54 -33.56
N LYS A 113 -3.60 -11.15 -32.62
CA LYS A 113 -4.22 -9.81 -32.53
C LYS A 113 -3.66 -9.01 -31.36
N ALA A 114 -2.54 -9.43 -30.77
CA ALA A 114 -1.92 -8.72 -29.66
C ALA A 114 -1.40 -7.35 -30.09
N LYS A 115 -1.27 -6.46 -29.11
CA LYS A 115 -0.82 -5.08 -29.31
C LYS A 115 0.33 -4.74 -28.39
N ILE A 116 1.35 -4.07 -28.93
CA ILE A 116 2.43 -3.46 -28.15
C ILE A 116 2.14 -1.97 -28.00
N LEU A 117 1.97 -1.53 -26.76
CA LEU A 117 1.75 -0.15 -26.38
C LEU A 117 3.08 0.54 -26.14
N THR A 118 3.32 1.62 -26.87
CA THR A 118 4.54 2.43 -26.77
C THR A 118 4.19 3.87 -26.41
N VAL A 119 5.20 4.69 -26.10
CA VAL A 119 4.99 6.12 -25.86
C VAL A 119 4.45 6.85 -27.11
N THR A 120 4.79 6.37 -28.31
CA THR A 120 4.50 7.08 -29.58
C THR A 120 3.43 6.42 -30.43
N ASN A 121 3.17 5.12 -30.24
CA ASN A 121 2.30 4.35 -31.12
C ASN A 121 1.70 3.11 -30.42
N VAL A 122 0.68 2.53 -31.06
CA VAL A 122 0.15 1.20 -30.76
C VAL A 122 0.45 0.31 -31.96
N ILE A 123 1.27 -0.71 -31.75
CA ILE A 123 1.66 -1.69 -32.78
C ILE A 123 0.70 -2.86 -32.68
N GLU A 124 0.04 -3.23 -33.78
CA GLU A 124 -0.97 -4.29 -33.84
C GLU A 124 -0.48 -5.46 -34.69
N GLY A 125 -1.20 -6.59 -34.63
CA GLY A 125 -0.87 -7.79 -35.42
C GLY A 125 0.29 -8.59 -34.85
N ILE A 126 0.51 -8.51 -33.53
CA ILE A 126 1.54 -9.26 -32.84
C ILE A 126 0.98 -10.63 -32.44
N SER A 127 1.76 -11.67 -32.69
CA SER A 127 1.42 -13.05 -32.31
C SER A 127 2.11 -13.46 -31.02
N THR A 128 1.34 -13.96 -30.06
CA THR A 128 1.87 -14.52 -28.79
C THR A 128 1.61 -16.02 -28.73
N TYR A 129 2.57 -16.75 -28.18
CA TYR A 129 2.54 -18.21 -28.13
C TYR A 129 2.72 -18.74 -26.71
N ARG A 130 2.30 -19.99 -26.51
CA ARG A 130 2.57 -20.80 -25.32
C ARG A 130 3.18 -22.15 -25.69
N ARG A 131 3.76 -22.82 -24.71
CA ARG A 131 4.13 -24.24 -24.76
C ARG A 131 3.57 -24.96 -23.55
N ASN A 132 3.19 -26.22 -23.73
CA ASN A 132 2.55 -27.03 -22.69
C ASN A 132 3.42 -28.25 -22.34
N CYS A 133 3.49 -28.59 -21.06
CA CYS A 133 4.05 -29.86 -20.61
C CYS A 133 2.97 -30.94 -20.64
N HIS A 134 3.14 -31.95 -21.49
CA HIS A 134 2.20 -33.08 -21.59
C HIS A 134 2.12 -33.94 -20.32
N ARG A 135 3.12 -33.87 -19.43
CA ARG A 135 3.20 -34.71 -18.23
C ARG A 135 2.50 -34.11 -17.01
N CYS A 136 2.77 -32.84 -16.71
CA CYS A 136 2.23 -32.16 -15.52
C CYS A 136 1.17 -31.10 -15.85
N GLY A 137 0.95 -30.79 -17.13
CA GLY A 137 0.01 -29.74 -17.55
C GLY A 137 0.52 -28.31 -17.39
N MET A 138 1.78 -28.11 -16.97
CA MET A 138 2.39 -26.78 -16.84
C MET A 138 2.37 -26.03 -18.18
N ILE A 139 2.07 -24.73 -18.12
CA ILE A 139 1.99 -23.86 -19.29
C ILE A 139 3.07 -22.78 -19.17
N TYR A 140 3.83 -22.59 -20.25
CA TYR A 140 4.82 -21.53 -20.40
C TYR A 140 4.32 -20.56 -21.46
N ARG A 141 4.07 -19.30 -21.07
CA ARG A 141 3.69 -18.20 -21.97
C ARG A 141 4.88 -17.28 -22.20
N TYR A 142 4.88 -16.56 -23.32
CA TYR A 142 5.90 -15.55 -23.60
C TYR A 142 5.99 -14.51 -22.47
N GLN A 143 7.18 -14.34 -21.90
CA GLN A 143 7.47 -13.32 -20.88
C GLN A 143 8.95 -12.88 -20.93
N GLU A 144 9.53 -12.79 -22.13
CA GLU A 144 10.96 -12.47 -22.28
C GLU A 144 11.19 -10.95 -22.30
N TRP A 145 11.86 -10.43 -21.27
CA TRP A 145 12.11 -8.99 -21.15
C TRP A 145 13.12 -8.47 -22.20
N THR A 146 13.95 -9.36 -22.75
CA THR A 146 15.04 -9.01 -23.69
C THR A 146 14.57 -8.45 -25.03
N ASP A 147 13.28 -8.55 -25.32
CA ASP A 147 12.65 -7.97 -26.53
C ASP A 147 12.08 -6.56 -26.29
N GLY A 148 12.31 -5.98 -25.11
CA GLY A 148 11.96 -4.60 -24.79
C GLY A 148 10.48 -4.39 -24.45
N VAL A 149 9.76 -5.46 -24.11
CA VAL A 149 8.33 -5.45 -23.78
C VAL A 149 8.05 -6.27 -22.52
N HIS A 150 7.02 -5.85 -21.79
CA HIS A 150 6.39 -6.62 -20.73
C HIS A 150 5.03 -7.12 -21.20
N ASN A 151 4.82 -8.44 -21.13
CA ASN A 151 3.56 -9.07 -21.49
C ASN A 151 2.59 -9.03 -20.29
N PHE A 152 1.50 -8.27 -20.38
CA PHE A 152 0.50 -8.20 -19.31
C PHE A 152 -0.46 -9.40 -19.38
N ASP A 153 -1.06 -9.67 -20.54
CA ASP A 153 -2.16 -10.65 -20.68
C ASP A 153 -2.26 -11.34 -22.05
N ASP A 154 -1.14 -11.41 -22.77
CA ASP A 154 -0.99 -12.00 -24.11
C ASP A 154 -1.63 -11.20 -25.25
N HIS A 155 -2.52 -10.25 -24.92
CA HIS A 155 -3.17 -9.35 -25.86
C HIS A 155 -2.63 -7.93 -25.77
N ILE A 156 -2.21 -7.53 -24.57
CA ILE A 156 -1.60 -6.24 -24.28
C ILE A 156 -0.18 -6.49 -23.78
N LEU A 157 0.76 -5.93 -24.53
CA LEU A 157 2.14 -5.80 -24.12
C LEU A 157 2.47 -4.33 -23.98
N ILE A 158 3.22 -3.96 -22.95
CA ILE A 158 3.71 -2.59 -22.77
C ILE A 158 5.21 -2.55 -23.02
N SER A 159 5.66 -1.63 -23.86
CA SER A 159 7.10 -1.42 -24.04
C SER A 159 7.74 -0.96 -22.74
N HIS A 160 8.98 -1.37 -22.50
CA HIS A 160 9.72 -0.95 -21.31
C HIS A 160 9.89 0.57 -21.25
N HIS A 161 10.05 1.25 -22.39
CA HIS A 161 10.10 2.72 -22.43
C HIS A 161 8.78 3.35 -21.94
N LEU A 162 7.62 2.79 -22.31
CA LEU A 162 6.34 3.24 -21.77
C LEU A 162 6.25 2.96 -20.27
N SER A 163 6.68 1.78 -19.81
CA SER A 163 6.68 1.45 -18.38
C SER A 163 7.52 2.43 -17.56
N LEU A 164 8.75 2.74 -18.02
CA LEU A 164 9.60 3.75 -17.36
C LEU A 164 9.01 5.16 -17.45
N TYR A 165 8.37 5.52 -18.56
CA TYR A 165 7.65 6.79 -18.65
C TYR A 165 6.52 6.89 -17.61
N LEU A 166 5.75 5.82 -17.41
CA LEU A 166 4.71 5.76 -16.38
C LEU A 166 5.29 5.81 -14.96
N ARG A 167 6.42 5.14 -14.72
CA ARG A 167 7.17 5.22 -13.46
C ARG A 167 7.59 6.66 -13.16
N ASN A 168 8.25 7.31 -14.11
CA ASN A 168 8.71 8.69 -13.97
C ASN A 168 7.53 9.67 -13.84
N SER A 169 6.39 9.38 -14.48
CA SER A 169 5.16 10.15 -14.30
C SER A 169 4.68 10.08 -12.86
N LEU A 170 4.66 8.89 -12.25
CA LEU A 170 4.27 8.73 -10.84
C LEU A 170 5.25 9.42 -9.89
N GLN A 171 6.55 9.31 -10.15
CA GLN A 171 7.60 9.99 -9.37
C GLN A 171 7.40 11.52 -9.39
N THR A 172 7.06 12.07 -10.56
CA THR A 172 6.72 13.48 -10.75
C THR A 172 5.25 13.84 -10.41
N HIS A 173 4.56 12.97 -9.66
CA HIS A 173 3.21 13.16 -9.12
C HIS A 173 2.08 13.26 -10.18
N GLN A 174 2.28 12.67 -11.36
CA GLN A 174 1.27 12.52 -12.39
C GLN A 174 0.66 11.10 -12.35
N ALA A 175 -0.67 11.02 -12.32
CA ALA A 175 -1.38 9.75 -12.39
C ALA A 175 -1.15 9.02 -13.70
N VAL A 176 -1.02 7.69 -13.66
CA VAL A 176 -0.95 6.83 -14.86
C VAL A 176 -2.08 7.18 -15.83
N GLY A 177 -3.32 7.29 -15.33
CA GLY A 177 -4.47 7.63 -16.18
C GLY A 177 -4.37 8.99 -16.87
N SER A 178 -3.75 9.99 -16.23
CA SER A 178 -3.50 11.30 -16.84
C SER A 178 -2.32 11.27 -17.80
N ALA A 179 -1.27 10.51 -17.50
CA ALA A 179 -0.14 10.29 -18.41
C ALA A 179 -0.59 9.63 -19.70
N ILE A 180 -1.44 8.61 -19.62
CA ILE A 180 -2.03 7.94 -20.79
C ILE A 180 -2.94 8.87 -21.59
N GLU A 181 -3.75 9.70 -20.92
CA GLU A 181 -4.61 10.69 -21.60
C GLU A 181 -3.80 11.66 -22.46
N VAL A 182 -2.67 12.16 -21.94
CA VAL A 182 -1.72 12.98 -22.72
C VAL A 182 -1.16 12.21 -23.91
N LEU A 183 -0.79 10.94 -23.75
CA LEU A 183 -0.29 10.13 -24.87
C LEU A 183 -1.37 9.88 -25.93
N GLN A 184 -2.62 9.66 -25.54
CA GLN A 184 -3.74 9.49 -26.47
C GLN A 184 -3.99 10.76 -27.29
N GLU A 185 -4.01 11.92 -26.63
CA GLU A 185 -4.22 13.22 -27.28
C GLU A 185 -3.08 13.59 -28.24
N THR A 186 -1.84 13.28 -27.88
CA THR A 186 -0.65 13.62 -28.68
C THR A 186 -0.39 12.66 -29.84
N SER A 187 -0.62 11.36 -29.65
CA SER A 187 -0.40 10.34 -30.69
C SER A 187 -1.60 10.11 -31.62
N GLY A 188 -2.80 10.52 -31.20
CA GLY A 188 -4.05 10.19 -31.88
C GLY A 188 -4.42 8.70 -31.82
N LYS A 189 -3.73 7.90 -31.00
CA LYS A 189 -3.96 6.46 -30.85
C LYS A 189 -4.87 6.17 -29.67
N GLN A 190 -5.64 5.09 -29.79
CA GLN A 190 -6.50 4.62 -28.70
C GLN A 190 -5.71 3.65 -27.81
N PHE A 191 -5.66 3.95 -26.51
CA PHE A 191 -5.08 3.08 -25.49
C PHE A 191 -6.20 2.34 -24.75
N PRO A 192 -5.88 1.22 -24.07
CA PRO A 192 -6.80 0.58 -23.13
C PRO A 192 -7.30 1.53 -22.02
N SER A 193 -8.31 1.09 -21.28
CA SER A 193 -8.86 1.88 -20.17
C SER A 193 -7.79 2.27 -19.14
N LYS A 194 -7.98 3.42 -18.48
CA LYS A 194 -7.07 3.94 -17.43
C LYS A 194 -6.77 2.87 -16.35
N GLN A 195 -7.77 2.09 -15.95
CA GLN A 195 -7.61 0.99 -14.99
C GLN A 195 -6.74 -0.15 -15.55
N ARG A 196 -6.97 -0.55 -16.79
CA ARG A 196 -6.21 -1.63 -17.43
C ARG A 196 -4.75 -1.23 -17.68
N MET A 197 -4.51 0.04 -18.02
CA MET A 197 -3.16 0.59 -18.10
C MET A 197 -2.45 0.63 -16.75
N LEU A 198 -3.16 1.00 -15.68
CA LEU A 198 -2.62 0.92 -14.33
C LEU A 198 -2.25 -0.53 -13.98
N GLN A 199 -3.15 -1.49 -14.20
CA GLN A 199 -2.88 -2.91 -13.92
C GLN A 199 -1.70 -3.46 -14.72
N ALA A 200 -1.58 -3.12 -16.00
CA ALA A 200 -0.44 -3.50 -16.83
C ALA A 200 0.86 -2.94 -16.26
N TYR A 201 0.89 -1.66 -15.88
CA TYR A 201 2.03 -1.04 -15.23
C TYR A 201 2.36 -1.68 -13.87
N LEU A 202 1.38 -1.93 -13.01
CA LEU A 202 1.57 -2.60 -11.71
C LEU A 202 2.15 -4.01 -11.89
N SER A 203 1.72 -4.74 -12.93
CA SER A 203 2.28 -6.07 -13.22
C SER A 203 3.74 -6.01 -13.69
N PHE A 204 4.13 -4.95 -14.40
CA PHE A 204 5.54 -4.71 -14.76
C PHE A 204 6.38 -4.40 -13.52
N GLU A 205 5.88 -3.55 -12.62
CA GLU A 205 6.58 -3.23 -11.37
C GLU A 205 6.70 -4.46 -10.47
N ALA A 206 5.70 -5.35 -10.45
CA ALA A 206 5.75 -6.62 -9.72
C ALA A 206 6.78 -7.64 -10.26
N LEU A 207 7.13 -7.58 -11.56
CA LEU A 207 8.24 -8.36 -12.14
C LEU A 207 9.58 -7.65 -12.10
N THR A 208 9.62 -6.35 -11.84
CA THR A 208 10.88 -5.61 -11.77
C THR A 208 11.65 -6.03 -10.51
N GLU A 209 12.93 -6.35 -10.67
CA GLU A 209 13.83 -6.80 -9.61
C GLU A 209 14.34 -5.62 -8.77
N HIS A 210 13.40 -4.86 -8.22
CA HIS A 210 13.70 -3.78 -7.30
C HIS A 210 14.46 -4.32 -6.10
N THR A 211 15.63 -3.77 -5.84
CA THR A 211 16.44 -4.17 -4.67
C THR A 211 15.81 -3.65 -3.38
N TYR A 212 15.02 -2.56 -3.47
CA TYR A 212 14.46 -1.84 -2.32
C TYR A 212 15.53 -1.53 -1.25
N ASN A 213 16.80 -1.39 -1.68
CA ASN A 213 17.96 -1.07 -0.85
C ASN A 213 17.98 0.41 -0.44
N TYR A 214 16.81 0.95 -0.07
CA TYR A 214 16.69 2.34 0.31
C TYR A 214 17.60 2.63 1.49
N SER A 215 18.54 3.54 1.26
CA SER A 215 19.40 4.14 2.25
C SER A 215 19.38 5.64 2.03
N CYS A 216 19.44 6.38 3.12
CA CYS A 216 19.70 7.81 3.04
C CYS A 216 21.20 8.01 2.93
N VAL A 217 21.66 8.85 2.00
CA VAL A 217 23.09 9.23 1.90
C VAL A 217 23.61 9.77 3.24
N SER A 218 22.76 10.49 3.99
CA SER A 218 23.11 11.10 5.26
C SER A 218 22.81 10.24 6.50
N CYS A 219 21.84 9.32 6.41
CA CYS A 219 21.37 8.54 7.58
C CYS A 219 21.63 7.04 7.48
N ASP A 220 22.18 6.57 6.35
CA ASP A 220 22.46 5.17 6.03
C ASP A 220 21.20 4.28 6.17
N HIS A 221 21.35 2.98 6.41
CA HIS A 221 20.24 2.03 6.63
C HIS A 221 19.60 2.13 8.03
N HIS A 222 20.28 2.74 9.00
CA HIS A 222 19.85 2.81 10.40
C HIS A 222 19.82 4.26 10.89
N PRO A 223 18.72 5.00 10.61
CA PRO A 223 18.63 6.40 10.97
C PRO A 223 18.51 6.54 12.50
N SER A 224 19.41 7.30 13.12
CA SER A 224 19.34 7.58 14.56
C SER A 224 18.16 8.47 14.96
N THR A 225 17.60 9.20 14.00
CA THR A 225 16.44 10.07 14.17
C THR A 225 15.39 9.69 13.14
N VAL A 226 14.14 9.51 13.56
CA VAL A 226 13.01 9.25 12.66
C VAL A 226 11.83 10.18 12.94
N ILE A 227 11.06 10.46 11.89
CA ILE A 227 9.81 11.22 11.92
C ILE A 227 8.69 10.28 11.48
N MET A 228 7.65 10.23 12.31
CA MET A 228 6.52 9.31 12.17
C MET A 228 5.24 10.10 12.04
N ASP A 229 4.49 9.82 10.97
CA ASP A 229 3.22 10.51 10.71
C ASP A 229 2.25 9.56 9.98
N LEU A 230 0.97 9.93 10.00
CA LEU A 230 -0.13 9.18 9.42
C LEU A 230 -0.75 9.92 8.24
N HIS A 231 -0.76 9.26 7.09
CA HIS A 231 -1.58 9.73 5.99
C HIS A 231 -2.99 9.13 6.07
N LYS A 232 -3.94 9.97 6.48
CA LYS A 232 -5.35 9.61 6.65
C LYS A 232 -6.10 9.32 5.35
N LYS A 233 -5.56 9.74 4.19
CA LYS A 233 -6.19 9.48 2.87
C LYS A 233 -5.56 8.22 2.25
N GLY A 234 -6.03 7.08 2.71
CA GLY A 234 -5.64 5.76 2.21
C GLY A 234 -6.62 4.80 2.84
N VAL A 235 -7.73 4.57 2.16
CA VAL A 235 -8.94 4.01 2.77
C VAL A 235 -9.28 2.70 2.07
N PHE A 236 -9.11 1.57 2.77
CA PHE A 236 -9.84 0.35 2.44
C PHE A 236 -11.29 0.61 2.83
N ASN A 237 -12.18 0.56 1.85
CA ASN A 237 -13.62 0.70 2.08
C ASN A 237 -14.18 -0.66 2.49
N MET A 238 -13.94 -1.05 3.74
CA MET A 238 -14.36 -2.35 4.27
C MET A 238 -14.81 -2.24 5.73
N PRO A 239 -15.94 -2.88 6.12
CA PRO A 239 -16.35 -2.93 7.52
C PRO A 239 -15.30 -3.67 8.35
N VAL A 240 -14.80 -3.05 9.41
CA VAL A 240 -13.78 -3.65 10.29
C VAL A 240 -14.24 -4.99 10.90
N SER A 241 -15.55 -5.19 11.08
CA SER A 241 -16.16 -6.44 11.56
C SER A 241 -16.09 -7.60 10.56
N SER A 242 -15.62 -7.36 9.33
CA SER A 242 -15.45 -8.41 8.32
C SER A 242 -14.02 -8.96 8.25
N ILE A 243 -13.10 -8.43 9.05
CA ILE A 243 -11.75 -8.99 9.20
C ILE A 243 -11.84 -10.12 10.23
N GLU A 244 -11.39 -11.30 9.85
CA GLU A 244 -11.35 -12.48 10.73
C GLU A 244 -10.39 -12.25 11.90
N ASP A 245 -10.77 -12.77 13.08
CA ASP A 245 -9.87 -12.82 14.22
C ASP A 245 -8.68 -13.74 13.90
N PRO A 246 -7.47 -13.42 14.35
CA PRO A 246 -6.32 -14.28 14.11
C PRO A 246 -6.43 -15.61 14.88
N PRO A 247 -5.71 -16.66 14.45
CA PRO A 247 -5.63 -17.92 15.19
C PRO A 247 -5.20 -17.70 16.65
N PRO A 248 -5.70 -18.48 17.63
CA PRO A 248 -5.38 -18.31 19.06
C PRO A 248 -3.87 -18.31 19.39
N GLU A 249 -3.08 -19.03 18.61
CA GLU A 249 -1.63 -19.16 18.71
C GLU A 249 -0.85 -18.00 18.07
N PHE A 250 -1.53 -17.08 17.40
CA PHE A 250 -0.88 -15.97 16.70
C PHE A 250 -0.22 -14.99 17.69
N GLN A 251 1.09 -14.83 17.56
CA GLN A 251 1.92 -14.01 18.45
C GLN A 251 2.11 -12.57 17.96
N GLY A 252 1.36 -12.14 16.94
CA GLY A 252 1.53 -10.82 16.35
C GLY A 252 2.77 -10.69 15.49
N ARG A 253 3.23 -11.77 14.85
CA ARG A 253 4.37 -11.78 13.93
C ARG A 253 3.94 -12.24 12.54
N VAL A 254 4.42 -11.55 11.51
CA VAL A 254 4.08 -11.78 10.10
C VAL A 254 5.36 -11.72 9.26
N SER A 255 5.43 -12.52 8.20
CA SER A 255 6.55 -12.48 7.25
C SER A 255 6.38 -11.32 6.29
N ALA A 256 7.31 -10.36 6.33
CA ALA A 256 7.35 -9.22 5.42
C ALA A 256 7.50 -9.67 3.96
N THR A 257 8.47 -10.55 3.70
CA THR A 257 8.80 -11.04 2.36
C THR A 257 7.63 -11.81 1.76
N THR A 258 7.08 -12.78 2.48
CA THR A 258 5.94 -13.58 1.99
C THR A 258 4.72 -12.70 1.68
N PHE A 259 4.42 -11.73 2.54
CA PHE A 259 3.30 -10.81 2.32
C PHE A 259 3.47 -9.98 1.04
N TRP A 260 4.64 -9.34 0.84
CA TRP A 260 4.89 -8.51 -0.33
C TRP A 260 5.06 -9.31 -1.62
N ASP A 261 5.53 -10.56 -1.54
CA ASP A 261 5.53 -11.50 -2.67
C ASP A 261 4.09 -11.87 -3.08
N MET A 262 3.20 -12.13 -2.12
CA MET A 262 1.78 -12.37 -2.41
C MET A 262 1.11 -11.16 -3.05
N VAL A 263 1.40 -9.94 -2.58
CA VAL A 263 0.91 -8.71 -3.22
C VAL A 263 1.40 -8.61 -4.67
N SER A 264 2.66 -8.96 -4.92
CA SER A 264 3.23 -8.96 -6.27
C SER A 264 2.54 -10.01 -7.16
N LEU A 265 2.35 -11.24 -6.68
CA LEU A 265 1.62 -12.29 -7.39
C LEU A 265 0.16 -11.89 -7.67
N GLU A 266 -0.49 -11.19 -6.73
CA GLU A 266 -1.84 -10.64 -6.95
C GLU A 266 -1.84 -9.62 -8.11
N MET A 267 -0.81 -8.77 -8.23
CA MET A 267 -0.72 -7.81 -9.34
C MET A 267 -0.51 -8.51 -10.68
N LEU A 268 0.30 -9.56 -10.71
CA LEU A 268 0.61 -10.32 -11.93
C LEU A 268 -0.59 -11.08 -12.47
N SER A 269 -1.40 -11.65 -11.60
CA SER A 269 -2.53 -12.47 -12.01
C SER A 269 -3.68 -11.68 -12.64
N ARG A 270 -3.76 -10.36 -12.42
CA ARG A 270 -4.87 -9.50 -12.90
C ARG A 270 -5.07 -9.51 -14.40
N GLY A 271 -4.00 -9.71 -15.17
CA GLY A 271 -4.09 -9.84 -16.63
C GLY A 271 -4.72 -11.15 -17.08
N LEU A 272 -4.64 -12.20 -16.24
CA LEU A 272 -4.94 -13.57 -16.61
C LEU A 272 -6.22 -14.13 -15.96
N VAL A 273 -6.96 -13.28 -15.24
CA VAL A 273 -8.22 -13.67 -14.58
C VAL A 273 -9.35 -12.72 -14.98
N PRO A 274 -10.59 -13.22 -15.15
CA PRO A 274 -11.71 -12.38 -15.56
C PRO A 274 -12.12 -11.36 -14.50
N SER A 275 -11.79 -11.61 -13.23
CA SER A 275 -12.03 -10.67 -12.13
C SER A 275 -11.09 -10.92 -10.95
N ASN A 276 -10.97 -9.92 -10.06
CA ASN A 276 -10.24 -10.10 -8.79
C ASN A 276 -10.83 -11.23 -7.92
N ARG A 277 -12.11 -11.59 -8.05
CA ARG A 277 -12.71 -12.71 -7.28
C ARG A 277 -12.20 -14.08 -7.71
N SER A 278 -11.78 -14.21 -8.96
CA SER A 278 -11.19 -15.43 -9.52
C SER A 278 -9.67 -15.48 -9.35
N ASN A 279 -9.07 -14.45 -8.76
CA ASN A 279 -7.63 -14.38 -8.57
C ASN A 279 -7.18 -15.36 -7.46
N PRO A 280 -6.31 -16.34 -7.76
CA PRO A 280 -5.88 -17.32 -6.76
C PRO A 280 -4.92 -16.76 -5.70
N PHE A 281 -4.41 -15.53 -5.89
CA PHE A 281 -3.44 -14.84 -5.05
C PHE A 281 -4.00 -13.60 -4.36
N VAL A 282 -5.33 -13.43 -4.28
CA VAL A 282 -5.92 -12.31 -3.54
C VAL A 282 -5.34 -12.24 -2.14
N VAL A 283 -4.90 -11.05 -1.74
CA VAL A 283 -4.45 -10.74 -0.38
C VAL A 283 -5.57 -10.00 0.34
N PRO A 284 -6.49 -10.72 1.03
CA PRO A 284 -7.54 -10.07 1.79
C PRO A 284 -6.95 -9.39 3.04
N PRO A 285 -7.56 -8.30 3.53
CA PRO A 285 -7.19 -7.75 4.83
C PRO A 285 -7.30 -8.80 5.94
N SER A 286 -6.21 -9.03 6.67
CA SER A 286 -6.10 -10.04 7.73
C SER A 286 -5.16 -9.54 8.82
N PHE A 287 -5.38 -9.88 10.09
CA PHE A 287 -4.39 -9.52 11.11
C PHE A 287 -3.14 -10.40 11.10
N HIS A 288 -3.27 -11.66 10.67
CA HIS A 288 -2.20 -12.66 10.70
C HIS A 288 -1.49 -12.81 9.34
N ASN A 289 -1.95 -12.12 8.31
CA ASN A 289 -1.32 -12.07 7.00
C ASN A 289 -1.35 -10.63 6.43
N TRP A 290 -0.79 -9.70 7.19
CA TRP A 290 -0.70 -8.29 6.81
C TRP A 290 0.54 -7.67 7.40
N ALA A 291 1.53 -7.42 6.57
CA ALA A 291 2.85 -7.00 7.02
C ALA A 291 3.12 -5.53 6.69
N PRO A 292 3.65 -4.74 7.64
CA PRO A 292 4.29 -3.48 7.28
C PRO A 292 5.44 -3.73 6.29
N TRP A 293 5.75 -2.75 5.46
CA TRP A 293 7.05 -2.70 4.81
C TRP A 293 8.06 -2.07 5.76
N VAL A 294 9.17 -2.73 6.00
CA VAL A 294 10.34 -2.19 6.71
C VAL A 294 11.56 -2.54 5.86
N GLY A 295 12.43 -1.56 5.58
CA GLY A 295 13.58 -1.72 4.69
C GLY A 295 14.38 -2.99 5.02
N PRO A 296 14.79 -3.81 4.03
CA PRO A 296 15.45 -5.10 4.29
C PRO A 296 16.72 -5.00 5.15
N HIS A 297 17.50 -3.94 4.94
CA HIS A 297 18.68 -3.65 5.76
C HIS A 297 18.34 -3.00 7.11
N THR A 298 17.16 -2.38 7.23
CA THR A 298 16.70 -1.70 8.44
C THR A 298 16.08 -2.68 9.45
N ARG A 299 15.35 -3.69 8.96
CA ARG A 299 14.64 -4.67 9.79
C ARG A 299 15.58 -5.70 10.42
N ALA A 300 15.24 -6.16 11.62
CA ALA A 300 16.02 -7.18 12.32
C ALA A 300 15.93 -8.56 11.63
N SER A 301 14.78 -8.87 11.06
CA SER A 301 14.47 -10.11 10.34
C SER A 301 13.24 -9.91 9.45
N ASP A 302 12.97 -10.89 8.58
CA ASP A 302 11.74 -10.92 7.76
C ASP A 302 10.48 -11.18 8.59
N ASP A 303 10.61 -11.83 9.76
CA ASP A 303 9.53 -11.91 10.75
C ASP A 303 9.41 -10.59 11.50
N ILE A 304 8.37 -9.82 11.21
CA ILE A 304 8.13 -8.49 11.78
C ILE A 304 6.82 -8.46 12.57
N LEU A 305 6.66 -7.43 13.40
CA LEU A 305 5.48 -7.31 14.27
C LEU A 305 4.26 -6.75 13.52
N ASN A 306 3.12 -7.37 13.74
CA ASN A 306 1.80 -6.80 13.53
C ASN A 306 0.85 -7.24 14.66
N THR A 307 0.70 -6.38 15.67
CA THR A 307 -0.17 -6.63 16.83
C THR A 307 -1.51 -5.91 16.70
N GLU A 308 -1.90 -5.48 15.50
CA GLU A 308 -3.10 -4.66 15.29
C GLU A 308 -4.41 -5.32 15.76
N TYR A 309 -4.47 -6.66 15.78
CA TYR A 309 -5.59 -7.42 16.35
C TYR A 309 -5.81 -7.15 17.85
N CYS A 310 -4.77 -6.77 18.60
CA CYS A 310 -4.92 -6.43 20.02
C CYS A 310 -5.74 -5.15 20.23
N LYS A 311 -6.04 -4.37 19.18
CA LYS A 311 -6.98 -3.25 19.22
C LYS A 311 -8.45 -3.71 19.23
N VAL A 312 -8.71 -5.00 18.98
CA VAL A 312 -10.06 -5.60 18.96
C VAL A 312 -10.47 -6.06 20.36
N MET A 313 -9.50 -6.53 21.14
CA MET A 313 -9.74 -7.05 22.48
C MET A 313 -10.20 -5.92 23.41
N PRO A 314 -11.26 -6.12 24.23
CA PRO A 314 -11.61 -5.17 25.26
C PRO A 314 -10.38 -4.98 26.16
N ALA A 315 -9.80 -3.79 26.16
CA ALA A 315 -8.71 -3.49 27.06
C ALA A 315 -9.19 -3.80 28.49
N HIS A 316 -8.40 -4.55 29.27
CA HIS A 316 -8.48 -4.42 30.71
C HIS A 316 -8.40 -2.93 31.04
N PRO A 317 -9.28 -2.40 31.92
CA PRO A 317 -9.40 -0.97 32.11
C PRO A 317 -8.01 -0.40 32.44
N PRO A 318 -7.49 0.54 31.64
CA PRO A 318 -6.21 1.16 31.93
C PRO A 318 -6.34 1.88 33.27
N THR A 319 -5.37 1.66 34.14
CA THR A 319 -5.18 2.43 35.36
C THR A 319 -4.96 3.91 34.97
N GLY A 320 -6.02 4.71 35.01
CA GLY A 320 -5.98 6.16 35.22
C GLY A 320 -5.37 7.04 34.13
N GLY A 321 -5.77 6.89 32.86
CA GLY A 321 -5.40 7.85 31.80
C GLY A 321 -6.62 8.43 31.08
N GLU A 322 -7.04 9.65 31.42
CA GLU A 322 -8.11 10.37 30.72
C GLU A 322 -7.72 10.71 29.27
N PHE A 323 -8.30 10.00 28.30
CA PHE A 323 -8.25 10.38 26.88
C PHE A 323 -9.27 11.49 26.61
N ASN A 324 -8.77 12.72 26.45
CA ASN A 324 -9.58 13.92 26.31
C ASN A 324 -9.54 14.44 24.86
N ILE A 325 -10.34 13.82 23.96
CA ILE A 325 -10.60 14.35 22.61
C ILE A 325 -11.64 15.48 22.75
N THR A 326 -11.36 16.66 22.18
CA THR A 326 -12.24 17.83 22.28
C THR A 326 -13.46 17.72 21.37
N GLU A 327 -14.59 18.18 21.88
CA GLU A 327 -15.91 18.24 21.23
C GLU A 327 -15.86 18.93 19.86
N ASP A 328 -15.00 19.92 19.69
CA ASP A 328 -14.82 20.66 18.43
C ASP A 328 -14.27 19.81 17.29
N ARG A 329 -13.35 18.86 17.56
CA ARG A 329 -12.86 17.92 16.52
C ARG A 329 -13.96 16.94 16.09
N LEU A 330 -14.84 16.58 17.01
CA LEU A 330 -15.95 15.67 16.73
C LEU A 330 -17.01 16.36 15.86
N ILE A 331 -17.32 17.62 16.18
CA ILE A 331 -18.24 18.46 15.42
C ILE A 331 -17.71 18.71 14.01
N ASP A 332 -16.44 19.09 13.86
CA ASP A 332 -15.87 19.42 12.56
C ASP A 332 -15.84 18.22 11.59
N GLU A 333 -15.65 17.01 12.10
CA GLU A 333 -15.72 15.77 11.30
C GLU A 333 -17.15 15.32 10.99
N LEU A 334 -18.09 15.48 11.93
CA LEU A 334 -19.52 15.23 11.70
C LEU A 334 -20.12 16.16 10.64
N LEU A 335 -19.61 17.40 10.54
CA LEU A 335 -20.06 18.38 9.55
C LEU A 335 -19.56 18.10 8.13
N LYS A 336 -18.44 17.37 7.99
CA LYS A 336 -17.89 16.94 6.69
C LYS A 336 -18.67 15.76 6.11
N LEU A 337 -19.29 14.95 6.97
CA LEU A 337 -20.16 13.82 6.60
C LEU A 337 -21.57 14.32 6.26
N LYS A 338 -21.76 14.97 5.10
CA LYS A 338 -23.10 15.04 4.53
C LYS A 338 -23.55 13.61 4.21
N THR A 339 -24.62 13.19 4.87
CA THR A 339 -25.45 11.98 4.64
C THR A 339 -25.06 10.71 5.41
N SER A 340 -25.78 10.44 6.52
CA SER A 340 -26.24 9.08 6.85
C SER A 340 -27.28 9.07 7.98
N GLY A 341 -28.52 8.71 7.64
CA GLY A 341 -29.32 7.76 8.44
C GLY A 341 -29.96 8.17 9.77
N ILE A 342 -30.05 9.45 10.14
CA ILE A 342 -30.85 9.91 11.30
C ILE A 342 -32.11 10.64 10.78
N ASP A 343 -33.27 10.46 11.44
CA ASP A 343 -34.50 11.18 11.11
C ASP A 343 -34.22 12.69 10.99
N HIS A 344 -34.47 13.22 9.79
CA HIS A 344 -33.99 14.51 9.29
C HIS A 344 -34.84 15.70 9.75
N ARG A 345 -35.74 15.49 10.73
CA ARG A 345 -36.57 16.55 11.28
C ARG A 345 -35.83 17.30 12.38
N GLY A 346 -35.77 18.63 12.24
CA GLY A 346 -35.22 19.55 13.23
C GLY A 346 -34.00 20.33 12.73
N SER A 347 -33.53 21.25 13.58
CA SER A 347 -32.37 22.09 13.30
C SER A 347 -31.06 21.31 13.42
N ARG A 348 -29.97 21.89 12.90
CA ARG A 348 -28.61 21.34 12.99
C ARG A 348 -28.15 21.04 14.42
N MET A 349 -28.67 21.78 15.41
CA MET A 349 -28.37 21.58 16.83
C MET A 349 -29.15 20.40 17.43
N ASP A 350 -30.37 20.14 16.94
CA ASP A 350 -31.22 19.03 17.41
C ASP A 350 -30.65 17.64 17.03
N LEU A 351 -29.89 17.58 15.93
CA LEU A 351 -29.16 16.39 15.50
C LEU A 351 -27.95 16.11 16.41
N VAL A 352 -27.19 17.14 16.77
CA VAL A 352 -26.01 17.04 17.67
C VAL A 352 -26.42 16.63 19.08
N LEU A 353 -27.50 17.23 19.62
CA LEU A 353 -28.03 16.90 20.95
C LEU A 353 -28.55 15.46 21.05
N ARG A 354 -29.08 14.90 19.95
CA ARG A 354 -29.54 13.49 19.89
C ARG A 354 -28.37 12.50 19.85
N LEU A 355 -27.32 12.81 19.06
CA LEU A 355 -26.07 12.05 19.06
C LEU A 355 -25.41 12.04 20.46
N GLN A 356 -25.35 13.19 21.14
CA GLN A 356 -24.87 13.29 22.52
C GLN A 356 -25.67 12.40 23.50
N LYS A 357 -26.99 12.30 23.32
CA LYS A 357 -27.88 11.55 24.22
C LYS A 357 -27.70 10.03 24.13
N GLU A 358 -27.30 9.52 22.97
CA GLU A 358 -26.99 8.10 22.69
C GLU A 358 -25.55 7.72 23.12
N MET A 359 -24.62 8.69 23.18
CA MET A 359 -23.18 8.47 23.42
C MET A 359 -22.77 8.43 24.89
N LYS A 360 -23.64 7.97 25.79
CA LYS A 360 -23.40 7.99 27.25
C LYS A 360 -22.34 7.00 27.78
N SER A 361 -21.77 6.14 26.93
CA SER A 361 -20.70 5.23 27.34
C SER A 361 -19.61 5.11 26.27
N ARG A 362 -18.35 4.94 26.71
CA ARG A 362 -17.18 4.69 25.83
C ARG A 362 -17.41 3.50 24.89
N ALA A 363 -18.11 2.46 25.36
CA ALA A 363 -18.45 1.29 24.57
C ALA A 363 -19.46 1.59 23.44
N THR A 364 -20.40 2.53 23.66
CA THR A 364 -21.33 3.00 22.62
C THR A 364 -20.61 3.92 21.63
N TYR A 365 -19.68 4.75 22.11
CA TYR A 365 -18.80 5.59 21.29
C TYR A 365 -17.99 4.74 20.30
N ASP A 366 -17.28 3.72 20.79
CA ASP A 366 -16.44 2.86 19.95
C ASP A 366 -17.28 2.06 18.93
N LYS A 367 -18.50 1.64 19.31
CA LYS A 367 -19.46 0.96 18.40
C LYS A 367 -20.03 1.88 17.31
N VAL A 368 -20.29 3.15 17.62
CA VAL A 368 -20.79 4.12 16.64
C VAL A 368 -19.65 4.59 15.74
N PHE A 369 -18.47 4.81 16.31
CA PHE A 369 -17.25 5.13 15.57
C PHE A 369 -16.86 4.01 14.61
N SER A 370 -16.90 2.74 15.04
CA SER A 370 -16.64 1.57 14.19
C SER A 370 -17.69 1.35 13.09
N LYS A 371 -18.92 1.82 13.29
CA LYS A 371 -20.02 1.71 12.31
C LYS A 371 -20.02 2.85 11.29
N ILE A 372 -19.56 4.04 11.67
CA ILE A 372 -19.47 5.22 10.79
C ILE A 372 -18.20 5.15 9.91
N TRP A 373 -17.11 4.58 10.44
CA TRP A 373 -15.82 4.48 9.75
C TRP A 373 -15.56 3.08 9.20
N GLY A 374 -16.35 2.65 8.20
CA GLY A 374 -16.01 1.54 7.31
C GLY A 374 -14.79 1.84 6.41
N ALA A 375 -13.77 2.48 6.97
CA ALA A 375 -12.64 3.10 6.33
C ALA A 375 -11.39 2.76 7.14
N SER A 376 -10.38 2.18 6.50
CA SER A 376 -9.11 1.82 7.14
C SER A 376 -8.41 2.98 7.85
N GLY A 377 -7.45 2.68 8.71
CA GLY A 377 -6.77 3.66 9.55
C GLY A 377 -5.77 4.56 8.85
N GLY A 378 -5.75 4.60 7.51
CA GLY A 378 -4.71 5.25 6.74
C GLY A 378 -3.43 4.41 6.65
N TRP A 379 -2.34 5.07 6.26
CA TRP A 379 -1.02 4.46 6.17
C TRP A 379 -0.02 5.28 6.96
N ALA A 380 0.60 4.61 7.92
CA ALA A 380 1.63 5.15 8.80
C ALA A 380 2.98 5.07 8.08
N VAL A 381 3.77 6.14 8.15
CA VAL A 381 5.10 6.20 7.54
C VAL A 381 6.15 6.54 8.58
N VAL A 382 7.32 5.94 8.46
CA VAL A 382 8.52 6.25 9.24
C VAL A 382 9.58 6.72 8.28
N THR A 383 10.02 7.96 8.45
CA THR A 383 11.02 8.62 7.59
C THR A 383 12.22 9.09 8.39
N CYS A 384 13.39 9.23 7.76
CA CYS A 384 14.47 10.01 8.37
C CYS A 384 14.25 11.53 8.13
N PRO A 385 15.02 12.41 8.79
CA PRO A 385 14.95 13.87 8.56
C PRO A 385 15.15 14.31 7.10
N CYS A 386 15.79 13.50 6.27
CA CYS A 386 16.00 13.76 4.84
C CYS A 386 14.80 13.34 3.96
N GLY A 387 13.78 12.69 4.53
CA GLY A 387 12.58 12.27 3.81
C GLY A 387 12.62 10.89 3.16
N ILE A 388 13.69 10.13 3.40
CA ILE A 388 13.74 8.73 2.98
C ILE A 388 12.87 7.89 3.89
N ILE A 389 12.06 7.01 3.30
CA ILE A 389 11.12 6.13 3.99
C ILE A 389 11.85 4.86 4.43
N TYR A 390 11.74 4.54 5.72
CA TYR A 390 12.31 3.33 6.34
C TYR A 390 11.25 2.31 6.75
N GLY A 391 10.00 2.75 6.87
CA GLY A 391 8.87 1.86 7.15
C GLY A 391 7.54 2.45 6.72
N VAL A 392 6.63 1.58 6.28
CA VAL A 392 5.25 1.92 5.91
C VAL A 392 4.32 0.83 6.44
N LYS A 393 3.22 1.22 7.08
CA LYS A 393 2.16 0.29 7.50
C LYS A 393 0.81 0.77 7.00
N PHE A 394 0.11 -0.08 6.26
CA PHE A 394 -1.29 0.14 5.91
C PHE A 394 -2.15 -0.31 7.09
N ASN A 395 -2.72 0.61 7.86
CA ASN A 395 -3.42 0.26 9.08
C ASN A 395 -4.83 -0.24 8.76
N LEU A 396 -5.17 -1.43 9.22
CA LEU A 396 -6.51 -2.00 9.05
C LEU A 396 -7.55 -1.31 9.95
N ARG A 397 -7.10 -0.76 11.08
CA ARG A 397 -7.87 0.00 12.06
C ARG A 397 -7.24 1.37 12.27
N ALA A 398 -7.96 2.25 12.95
CA ALA A 398 -7.43 3.55 13.35
C ALA A 398 -6.00 3.42 13.91
N GLU A 399 -5.12 4.28 13.39
CA GLU A 399 -3.73 4.37 13.83
C GLU A 399 -3.65 4.66 15.33
N SER A 400 -2.61 4.13 15.96
CA SER A 400 -2.31 4.29 17.37
C SER A 400 -0.80 4.10 17.61
N PRO A 401 -0.28 4.48 18.79
CA PRO A 401 1.11 4.20 19.19
C PRO A 401 1.58 2.76 18.98
N ARG A 402 0.66 1.79 19.02
CA ARG A 402 0.93 0.38 18.75
C ARG A 402 1.53 0.16 17.36
N ASP A 403 1.01 0.85 16.35
CA ASP A 403 1.40 0.63 14.95
C ASP A 403 2.84 1.06 14.71
N PHE A 404 3.20 2.24 15.20
CA PHE A 404 4.58 2.71 15.17
C PHE A 404 5.50 1.88 16.07
N THR A 405 5.02 1.44 17.23
CA THR A 405 5.81 0.54 18.09
C THR A 405 6.11 -0.78 17.41
N ASP A 406 5.16 -1.36 16.68
CA ASP A 406 5.39 -2.58 15.87
C ASP A 406 6.49 -2.36 14.83
N ILE A 407 6.45 -1.23 14.09
CA ILE A 407 7.48 -0.89 13.10
C ILE A 407 8.85 -0.72 13.79
N LEU A 408 8.93 0.09 14.84
CA LEU A 408 10.17 0.40 15.55
C LEU A 408 10.81 -0.84 16.19
N MET A 409 10.01 -1.70 16.82
CA MET A 409 10.49 -2.96 17.41
C MET A 409 10.82 -4.03 16.36
N SER A 410 10.46 -3.82 15.10
CA SER A 410 10.88 -4.68 13.97
C SER A 410 12.20 -4.23 13.35
N MET A 411 12.73 -3.05 13.72
CA MET A 411 14.03 -2.57 13.27
C MET A 411 15.17 -3.28 14.00
N ALA A 412 16.30 -3.51 13.32
CA ALA A 412 17.50 -4.08 13.90
C ALA A 412 18.08 -3.19 15.01
N HIS A 413 17.97 -1.88 14.82
CA HIS A 413 18.40 -0.87 15.77
C HIS A 413 17.29 0.14 15.97
N LEU A 414 16.86 0.32 17.22
CA LEU A 414 15.88 1.34 17.57
C LEU A 414 16.50 2.74 17.36
N PRO A 415 15.83 3.67 16.66
CA PRO A 415 16.32 5.05 16.55
C PRO A 415 16.52 5.69 17.93
N ASN A 416 17.56 6.51 18.08
CA ASN A 416 17.79 7.26 19.31
C ASN A 416 16.74 8.36 19.54
N VAL A 417 16.16 8.92 18.48
CA VAL A 417 15.15 9.98 18.56
C VAL A 417 13.98 9.67 17.65
N CYS A 418 12.79 9.49 18.22
CA CYS A 418 11.55 9.25 17.50
C CYS A 418 10.62 10.46 17.64
N LEU A 419 10.32 11.13 16.53
CA LEU A 419 9.40 12.27 16.48
C LEU A 419 8.01 11.82 16.07
N TYR A 420 7.01 12.16 16.88
CA TYR A 420 5.63 11.72 16.67
C TYR A 420 4.62 12.60 17.42
N ASP A 421 3.46 12.81 16.81
CA ASP A 421 2.35 13.61 17.35
C ASP A 421 1.87 13.17 18.73
N PHE A 422 2.01 11.89 19.05
CA PHE A 422 1.62 11.33 20.34
C PHE A 422 2.79 10.64 21.05
N ALA A 423 3.92 11.35 21.13
CA ALA A 423 5.18 10.90 21.73
C ALA A 423 5.06 10.25 23.12
N ARG A 424 4.26 10.84 24.02
CA ARG A 424 3.99 10.24 25.35
C ARG A 424 3.31 8.89 25.23
N GLY A 425 2.29 8.77 24.37
CA GLY A 425 1.59 7.51 24.12
C GLY A 425 2.51 6.45 23.53
N LEU A 426 3.39 6.84 22.61
CA LEU A 426 4.44 5.98 22.05
C LEU A 426 5.38 5.44 23.13
N ALA A 427 5.99 6.32 23.91
CA ALA A 427 6.91 5.91 24.97
C ALA A 427 6.25 4.99 25.99
N SER A 428 5.06 5.35 26.49
CA SER A 428 4.32 4.54 27.46
C SER A 428 3.92 3.18 26.89
N HIS A 429 3.47 3.13 25.63
CA HIS A 429 3.08 1.87 25.00
C HIS A 429 4.27 0.95 24.76
N ALA A 430 5.37 1.48 24.20
CA ALA A 430 6.58 0.72 23.94
C ALA A 430 7.24 0.21 25.24
N ASN A 431 7.37 1.06 26.26
CA ASN A 431 7.90 0.65 27.57
C ASN A 431 7.01 -0.36 28.29
N GLY A 432 5.70 -0.30 28.08
CA GLY A 432 4.76 -1.31 28.60
C GLY A 432 4.89 -2.68 27.92
N ARG A 433 5.33 -2.72 26.66
CA ARG A 433 5.60 -3.97 25.92
C ARG A 433 6.98 -4.54 26.22
N GLN A 434 7.98 -3.67 26.25
CA GLN A 434 9.35 -4.02 26.57
C GLN A 434 9.93 -2.91 27.46
N PRO A 435 10.16 -3.20 28.76
CA PRO A 435 10.70 -2.23 29.69
C PRO A 435 12.00 -1.60 29.18
N LEU A 436 12.18 -0.31 29.45
CA LEU A 436 13.36 0.48 29.10
C LEU A 436 13.60 0.70 27.58
N THR A 437 12.62 0.38 26.72
CA THR A 437 12.69 0.69 25.27
C THR A 437 13.00 2.17 25.00
N PHE A 438 12.27 3.07 25.64
CA PHE A 438 12.57 4.51 25.66
C PHE A 438 13.14 4.87 27.03
N SER A 439 14.45 5.00 27.09
CA SER A 439 15.22 5.35 28.28
C SER A 439 16.38 6.29 27.89
N PRO A 440 16.81 7.21 28.76
CA PRO A 440 16.38 7.42 30.14
C PRO A 440 15.02 8.11 30.27
N ASN A 441 14.52 8.24 31.51
CA ASN A 441 13.35 9.06 31.87
C ASN A 441 12.07 8.75 31.07
N GLU A 442 11.84 7.48 30.72
CA GLU A 442 10.70 7.06 29.88
C GLU A 442 10.66 7.80 28.53
N GLY A 443 11.83 8.09 27.96
CA GLY A 443 12.01 8.77 26.69
C GLY A 443 11.87 10.29 26.73
N ARG A 444 11.84 10.91 27.92
CA ARG A 444 11.94 12.37 28.08
C ARG A 444 13.40 12.81 28.11
N LEU A 445 13.66 14.05 27.70
CA LEU A 445 15.01 14.61 27.71
C LEU A 445 15.54 14.88 29.13
N LEU A 446 14.63 15.12 30.09
CA LEU A 446 14.97 15.36 31.50
C LEU A 446 14.01 14.59 32.43
N PRO A 447 14.42 14.32 33.69
CA PRO A 447 13.51 13.84 34.73
C PRO A 447 12.35 14.80 34.97
N SER A 448 11.16 14.28 35.31
CA SER A 448 9.94 15.06 35.49
C SER A 448 9.85 15.75 36.86
N THR A 449 10.91 16.43 37.28
CA THR A 449 10.94 17.28 38.48
C THR A 449 10.26 18.63 38.20
N GLU A 450 9.69 19.27 39.22
CA GLU A 450 9.06 20.59 39.08
C GLU A 450 10.01 21.65 38.48
N GLU A 451 11.29 21.64 38.86
CA GLU A 451 12.31 22.55 38.35
C GLU A 451 12.52 22.41 36.83
N ASN A 452 12.74 21.17 36.36
CA ASN A 452 12.91 20.90 34.92
C ASN A 452 11.67 21.29 34.11
N VAL A 453 10.48 20.95 34.60
CA VAL A 453 9.21 21.29 33.92
C VAL A 453 9.06 22.81 33.83
N LYS A 454 9.28 23.53 34.92
CA LYS A 454 9.23 25.00 34.93
C LYS A 454 10.28 25.60 33.99
N GLY A 455 11.51 25.09 34.04
CA GLY A 455 12.61 25.53 33.16
C GLY A 455 12.31 25.31 31.68
N ALA A 456 11.67 24.19 31.32
CA ALA A 456 11.27 23.89 29.95
C ALA A 456 10.11 24.77 29.48
N LEU A 457 9.08 24.98 30.31
CA LEU A 457 7.96 25.87 30.00
C LEU A 457 8.38 27.34 29.82
N GLU A 458 9.37 27.79 30.59
CA GLU A 458 9.94 29.15 30.49
C GLU A 458 11.01 29.26 29.39
N GLY A 459 11.26 28.20 28.62
CA GLY A 459 12.24 28.18 27.52
C GLY A 459 13.71 28.23 27.96
N ARG A 460 13.99 28.08 29.27
CA ARG A 460 15.32 28.16 29.88
C ARG A 460 16.08 26.83 29.86
N ALA A 461 15.37 25.69 29.76
CA ALA A 461 16.00 24.37 29.73
C ALA A 461 16.66 24.08 28.37
N ARG A 462 17.84 23.46 28.41
CA ARG A 462 18.57 22.93 27.25
C ARG A 462 19.21 21.60 27.62
N VAL A 463 19.19 20.65 26.69
CA VAL A 463 19.80 19.33 26.82
C VAL A 463 20.73 19.13 25.63
N SER A 464 22.02 19.01 25.90
CA SER A 464 23.01 18.75 24.85
C SER A 464 23.14 17.25 24.63
N LEU A 465 22.95 16.82 23.38
CA LEU A 465 23.13 15.45 22.92
C LEU A 465 24.22 15.41 21.84
N PRO A 466 25.51 15.61 22.19
CA PRO A 466 26.59 15.79 21.22
C PRO A 466 26.80 14.55 20.34
N TRP A 467 26.41 13.37 20.82
CA TRP A 467 26.50 12.11 20.09
C TRP A 467 25.57 12.02 18.88
N LEU A 468 24.63 12.94 18.71
CA LEU A 468 23.85 13.10 17.48
C LEU A 468 24.68 13.68 16.34
N LEU A 469 25.71 14.47 16.65
CA LEU A 469 26.59 15.10 15.66
C LEU A 469 27.87 14.29 15.43
N THR A 470 28.39 13.67 16.49
CA THR A 470 29.63 12.89 16.42
C THR A 470 29.49 11.65 17.28
N LYS A 471 29.58 10.48 16.66
CA LYS A 471 29.52 9.18 17.33
C LYS A 471 30.39 9.15 18.60
N LYS A 472 29.90 8.56 19.68
CA LYS A 472 30.67 8.37 20.92
C LYS A 472 31.97 7.62 20.63
N ALA A 473 33.09 8.15 21.11
CA ALA A 473 34.41 7.51 20.97
C ALA A 473 34.43 6.10 21.60
N VAL A 474 33.75 5.95 22.73
CA VAL A 474 33.45 4.64 23.34
C VAL A 474 31.93 4.47 23.29
N PRO A 475 31.41 3.60 22.40
CA PRO A 475 29.99 3.30 22.33
C PRO A 475 29.46 2.68 23.62
N ASP A 476 28.21 2.98 23.95
CA ASP A 476 27.48 2.30 25.01
C ASP A 476 27.23 0.85 24.64
N LYS A 477 27.00 0.02 25.66
CA LYS A 477 26.52 -1.33 25.43
C LYS A 477 25.15 -1.26 24.74
N ASP A 478 24.98 -2.03 23.67
CA ASP A 478 23.77 -2.03 22.83
C ASP A 478 23.44 -0.65 22.22
N GLY A 479 24.44 0.24 22.13
CA GLY A 479 24.28 1.57 21.54
C GLY A 479 24.00 1.52 20.04
N HIS A 480 23.22 2.48 19.56
CA HIS A 480 22.86 2.61 18.15
C HIS A 480 24.12 2.76 17.26
N PRO A 481 24.21 2.09 16.09
CA PRO A 481 25.44 2.00 15.31
C PRO A 481 26.00 3.35 14.85
N VAL A 482 25.13 4.33 14.58
CA VAL A 482 25.53 5.66 14.08
C VAL A 482 26.02 6.57 15.21
N THR A 483 25.39 6.52 16.38
CA THR A 483 25.65 7.48 17.47
C THR A 483 26.52 6.90 18.58
N GLY A 484 26.53 5.57 18.70
CA GLY A 484 27.10 4.84 19.83
C GLY A 484 26.32 5.03 21.13
N SER A 485 25.16 5.71 21.12
CA SER A 485 24.35 5.95 22.31
C SER A 485 23.29 4.87 22.49
N SER A 486 23.08 4.40 23.71
CA SER A 486 21.96 3.53 24.08
C SER A 486 20.72 4.32 24.55
N GLU A 487 20.75 5.65 24.46
CA GLU A 487 19.65 6.51 24.85
C GLU A 487 18.62 6.64 23.71
N HIS A 488 17.33 6.50 24.07
CA HIS A 488 16.20 6.53 23.15
C HIS A 488 15.10 7.46 23.68
N TYR A 489 14.76 8.46 22.89
CA TYR A 489 13.79 9.50 23.22
C TYR A 489 12.58 9.45 22.29
N ALA A 490 11.40 9.70 22.84
CA ALA A 490 10.17 9.95 22.08
C ALA A 490 9.77 11.41 22.29
N LEU A 491 9.91 12.21 21.24
CA LEU A 491 9.70 13.66 21.26
C LEU A 491 8.51 14.05 20.39
N TYR A 492 7.87 15.16 20.71
CA TYR A 492 6.76 15.68 19.91
C TYR A 492 7.26 16.26 18.59
N ASP A 493 6.47 16.07 17.52
CA ASP A 493 6.63 16.88 16.33
C ASP A 493 6.30 18.35 16.66
N ARG A 494 7.09 19.29 16.13
CA ARG A 494 6.99 20.74 16.36
C ARG A 494 5.58 21.29 16.10
N PHE A 495 4.83 20.73 15.16
CA PHE A 495 3.46 21.17 14.84
C PHE A 495 2.42 20.76 15.89
N HIS A 496 2.74 19.74 16.69
CA HIS A 496 1.83 19.15 17.68
C HIS A 496 2.23 19.42 19.13
N GLU A 497 3.37 20.10 19.35
CA GLU A 497 3.86 20.52 20.68
C GLU A 497 2.86 21.41 21.46
N SER A 498 1.97 22.14 20.78
CA SER A 498 0.99 23.04 21.41
C SER A 498 -0.28 22.34 21.89
N ASN A 499 -0.49 21.07 21.52
CA ASN A 499 -1.71 20.32 21.84
C ASN A 499 -1.61 19.52 23.16
N THR A 500 -0.49 19.63 23.88
CA THR A 500 -0.23 18.83 25.08
C THR A 500 -0.83 19.47 26.33
N LYS A 501 -1.69 18.72 27.04
CA LYS A 501 -2.34 19.16 28.28
C LYS A 501 -1.51 18.89 29.55
N ASP A 502 -0.52 18.01 29.48
CA ASP A 502 0.32 17.63 30.63
C ASP A 502 1.59 18.49 30.64
N PRO A 503 1.87 19.28 31.69
CA PRO A 503 3.07 20.09 31.78
C PRO A 503 4.37 19.31 31.58
N ARG A 504 4.40 18.02 31.92
CA ARG A 504 5.58 17.14 31.76
C ARG A 504 5.93 16.89 30.29
N ASP A 505 4.97 17.06 29.37
CA ASP A 505 5.21 16.94 27.94
C ASP A 505 6.13 18.04 27.41
N SER A 506 6.29 19.16 28.14
CA SER A 506 7.31 20.18 27.85
C SER A 506 8.74 19.60 27.80
N LEU A 507 9.02 18.50 28.50
CA LEU A 507 10.31 17.79 28.51
C LEU A 507 10.53 16.88 27.29
N ARG A 508 9.56 16.83 26.37
CA ARG A 508 9.59 16.08 25.10
C ARG A 508 9.67 16.99 23.87
N LYS A 509 9.93 18.29 24.06
CA LYS A 509 10.04 19.25 22.96
C LYS A 509 11.39 19.15 22.28
N VAL A 510 11.37 19.17 20.94
CA VAL A 510 12.61 19.12 20.14
C VAL A 510 13.47 20.35 20.38
N GLU A 511 12.86 21.50 20.69
CA GLU A 511 13.54 22.77 20.96
C GLU A 511 14.51 22.73 22.14
N LEU A 512 14.35 21.75 23.05
CA LEU A 512 15.26 21.57 24.17
C LEU A 512 16.64 21.06 23.72
N VAL A 513 16.77 20.46 22.53
CA VAL A 513 18.01 19.87 22.02
C VAL A 513 18.62 20.75 20.93
N PRO A 514 19.72 21.49 21.21
CA PRO A 514 20.39 22.33 20.22
C PRO A 514 20.84 21.57 18.97
N GLU A 515 21.29 20.33 19.12
CA GLU A 515 21.82 19.49 18.04
C GLU A 515 20.74 19.06 17.02
N LEU A 516 19.46 19.07 17.40
CA LEU A 516 18.34 18.80 16.49
C LEU A 516 17.85 20.08 15.77
N ARG A 517 18.36 21.26 16.14
CA ARG A 517 17.86 22.54 15.63
C ARG A 517 18.35 22.77 14.19
N GLY A 518 17.39 22.94 13.27
CA GLY A 518 17.69 23.26 11.87
C GLY A 518 17.98 22.04 11.00
N TRP A 519 18.42 20.92 11.60
CA TRP A 519 18.65 19.66 10.91
C TRP A 519 17.37 18.80 10.77
N VAL A 520 16.52 18.80 11.79
CA VAL A 520 15.25 18.05 11.75
C VAL A 520 14.21 18.85 10.96
N ASN A 521 13.90 18.40 9.75
CA ASN A 521 12.71 18.82 9.01
C ASN A 521 11.50 18.02 9.50
N SER A 522 10.84 18.45 10.58
CA SER A 522 9.68 17.72 11.11
C SER A 522 8.47 17.74 10.15
N GLN A 523 8.44 18.66 9.19
CA GLN A 523 7.44 18.67 8.11
C GLN A 523 7.67 17.59 7.06
N CYS A 524 8.74 16.79 7.13
CA CYS A 524 9.11 15.96 5.99
C CYS A 524 8.02 14.95 5.61
N ALA A 525 7.35 14.35 6.60
CA ALA A 525 6.24 13.45 6.36
C ALA A 525 5.00 14.21 5.84
N GLU A 526 4.69 15.39 6.38
CA GLU A 526 3.63 16.26 5.85
C GLU A 526 3.90 16.75 4.42
N GLN A 527 5.16 17.04 4.09
CA GLN A 527 5.62 17.46 2.77
C GLN A 527 5.46 16.32 1.77
N LEU A 528 5.90 15.11 2.14
CA LEU A 528 5.64 13.87 1.40
C LEU A 528 4.12 13.73 1.12
N PHE A 529 3.30 13.89 2.16
CA PHE A 529 1.84 13.83 2.05
C PHE A 529 1.25 14.94 1.17
N SER A 530 1.79 16.15 1.26
CA SER A 530 1.33 17.30 0.47
C SER A 530 1.66 17.14 -1.02
N GLY A 531 2.82 16.54 -1.34
CA GLY A 531 3.20 16.16 -2.70
C GLY A 531 2.19 15.19 -3.30
N MET A 532 1.79 14.18 -2.53
CA MET A 532 0.76 13.22 -2.95
C MET A 532 -0.64 13.83 -3.11
N ARG A 533 -1.00 14.82 -2.28
CA ARG A 533 -2.35 15.44 -2.28
C ARG A 533 -2.65 16.35 -3.46
N LYS A 534 -1.64 16.86 -4.18
CA LYS A 534 -1.87 17.93 -5.14
C LYS A 534 -2.71 17.51 -6.35
N LYS A 535 -2.76 16.24 -6.78
CA LYS A 535 -3.52 15.85 -8.01
C LYS A 535 -4.05 14.39 -8.13
N GLN A 536 -4.48 13.68 -7.08
CA GLN A 536 -5.22 12.40 -7.27
C GLN A 536 -6.29 12.10 -6.20
N PRO A 537 -7.53 11.76 -6.59
CA PRO A 537 -8.37 10.79 -5.88
C PRO A 537 -7.96 9.36 -6.31
N LEU A 538 -7.57 8.53 -5.34
CA LEU A 538 -7.41 7.08 -5.53
C LEU A 538 -8.71 6.49 -6.13
N PRO A 539 -8.66 5.49 -7.03
CA PRO A 539 -9.85 4.77 -7.47
C PRO A 539 -10.52 4.10 -6.26
N GLN A 540 -11.72 4.55 -5.93
CA GLN A 540 -12.46 4.15 -4.71
C GLN A 540 -13.07 2.73 -4.77
N HIS A 541 -12.62 1.86 -5.69
CA HIS A 541 -13.37 0.66 -6.07
C HIS A 541 -12.61 -0.67 -6.08
N ASP A 542 -11.32 -0.73 -5.76
CA ASP A 542 -10.62 -2.02 -5.60
C ASP A 542 -9.74 -2.02 -4.34
N VAL A 543 -9.88 -3.08 -3.52
CA VAL A 543 -9.37 -3.21 -2.13
C VAL A 543 -7.90 -3.65 -2.09
N SER A 544 -7.11 -3.40 -3.13
CA SER A 544 -5.73 -3.89 -3.22
C SER A 544 -4.68 -2.82 -2.96
N LEU A 545 -3.63 -3.21 -2.25
CA LEU A 545 -2.42 -2.42 -2.03
C LEU A 545 -1.74 -2.07 -3.36
N ASP A 546 -1.34 -0.81 -3.51
CA ASP A 546 -0.55 -0.34 -4.66
C ASP A 546 0.95 -0.42 -4.30
N PRO A 547 1.72 -1.36 -4.88
CA PRO A 547 3.15 -1.47 -4.62
C PRO A 547 3.99 -0.32 -5.22
N CYS A 548 3.43 0.56 -6.05
CA CYS A 548 4.19 1.62 -6.75
C CYS A 548 4.49 2.88 -5.93
N LEU A 549 4.26 2.83 -4.62
CA LEU A 549 4.53 3.95 -3.71
C LEU A 549 6.01 4.08 -3.32
N PHE A 550 6.88 3.21 -3.86
CA PHE A 550 8.30 3.16 -3.57
C PHE A 550 9.10 3.38 -4.86
N ASN A 551 9.43 4.62 -5.20
CA ASN A 551 10.33 4.90 -6.32
C ASN A 551 11.26 6.10 -6.07
N GLU A 552 12.49 5.98 -6.59
CA GLU A 552 13.80 6.49 -6.13
C GLU A 552 14.08 8.01 -6.15
N GLU A 553 13.10 8.91 -6.20
CA GLU A 553 13.38 10.31 -6.60
C GLU A 553 13.92 11.27 -5.51
N TYR A 554 14.29 10.79 -4.32
CA TYR A 554 14.82 11.66 -3.24
C TYR A 554 16.35 11.61 -3.04
N THR A 555 17.13 11.05 -3.97
CA THR A 555 18.60 10.96 -3.81
C THR A 555 19.46 11.64 -4.89
N SER A 556 18.89 12.32 -5.89
CA SER A 556 19.70 12.96 -6.96
C SER A 556 19.76 14.49 -6.93
N HIS A 557 19.09 15.15 -5.97
CA HIS A 557 19.21 16.59 -5.75
C HIS A 557 19.36 16.93 -4.26
N ILE A 558 20.51 16.54 -3.70
CA ILE A 558 21.47 17.36 -2.91
C ILE A 558 22.77 16.56 -2.81
#